data_AF-A0A369KEW5-F1
#
_entry.id   AF-A0A369KEW5-F1
#
_cell.length_a   1.000
_cell.length_b   1.000
_cell.length_c   1.000
_cell.angle_alpha   90.00
_cell.angle_beta   90.00
_cell.angle_gamma   90.00
#
_symmetry.space_group_name_H-M   'P 1'
#
loop_
_entity.id
_entity.type
_entity.pdbx_description
1 polymer ?
#
loop_
_entity_poly.entity_id
_entity_poly.type
_entity_poly.pdbx_seq_one_letter_code
_entity_poly.pdbx_strand_id
1 'polypeptide(L)'
;MSFFMKSLFRIGLTLVLLITLCLPAVPAQAASYQVIVTSTIGANIRSKPSTSSSATITRRAPYKAKFTAVSYSNGWYKIKDGSAYRYLSNQVAKKVTTSSVKTYKIIVYSTAGANVRTSPSTASSKNIKRHATYKSKFNAVSYSNGWYKVKGKTNYYYVSNQVAKKLTTSSPAPASGSYPVASMRYFKLGSSGYELTKESFARRYPASTTKLLTAVVAYDAAAQKGTLDQTFTLTYSMLAVPSGSSTAGFRSGDKVTMRQLLNGMLIRSGNDAAKAIAVRTAGSEAKFVSLMNSRASRIGMSASHFMNPHGFYHPSHYTTAADMQKLANTYAKYSYLMTVSGRKSFRTTVKGPYARTLTWYHTNTSLPGDTRVYASKTGYTPESAYTRVFFIKKGSTRYGLVTLKGTLPQTETTLRSVLNR
;
A
#
# COMPACT_ATOMS: atom_id res chain seq x y z
N MET A 1 -1.57 81.57 19.42
CA MET A 1 -0.09 81.61 19.49
C MET A 1 0.30 81.00 20.82
N SER A 2 0.59 79.70 20.85
CA SER A 2 1.87 79.08 20.46
C SER A 2 2.88 79.18 21.60
N PHE A 3 3.38 78.00 22.01
CA PHE A 3 4.36 77.72 23.06
C PHE A 3 3.83 77.71 24.49
N PHE A 4 3.15 76.63 24.91
CA PHE A 4 3.41 75.91 26.18
C PHE A 4 2.68 74.54 26.24
N MET A 5 2.60 73.83 25.11
CA MET A 5 2.12 72.44 25.04
C MET A 5 3.23 71.56 24.46
N LYS A 6 4.24 71.23 25.27
CA LYS A 6 5.25 70.19 24.99
C LYS A 6 6.11 69.87 26.22
N SER A 7 5.49 69.50 27.36
CA SER A 7 6.22 68.81 28.45
C SER A 7 5.31 68.09 29.48
N LEU A 8 4.17 67.54 29.05
CA LEU A 8 3.26 66.79 29.96
C LEU A 8 2.93 65.37 29.47
N PHE A 9 3.71 64.84 28.53
CA PHE A 9 3.52 63.50 27.98
C PHE A 9 4.84 62.71 28.03
N ARG A 10 5.45 62.57 29.22
CA ARG A 10 6.56 61.62 29.43
C ARG A 10 6.88 61.19 30.87
N ILE A 11 6.01 61.43 31.85
CA ILE A 11 6.23 60.96 33.25
C ILE A 11 5.01 60.16 33.77
N GLY A 12 4.13 59.69 32.87
CA GLY A 12 2.95 58.89 33.18
C GLY A 12 3.07 57.40 32.86
N LEU A 13 4.27 56.82 32.88
CA LEU A 13 4.46 55.37 32.64
C LEU A 13 5.65 54.77 33.41
N THR A 14 5.88 55.25 34.63
CA THR A 14 6.89 54.66 35.53
C THR A 14 6.48 54.71 37.00
N LEU A 15 5.17 54.60 37.29
CA LEU A 15 4.67 54.44 38.66
C LEU A 15 3.32 53.70 38.71
N VAL A 16 3.19 52.62 37.93
CA VAL A 16 2.12 51.61 38.06
C VAL A 16 2.75 50.22 37.93
N LEU A 17 3.79 49.94 38.71
CA LEU A 17 4.41 48.62 38.77
C LEU A 17 4.99 48.24 40.13
N LEU A 18 4.46 48.76 41.23
CA LEU A 18 4.79 48.26 42.57
C LEU A 18 3.62 48.59 43.51
N ILE A 19 2.63 47.70 43.57
CA ILE A 19 1.75 47.35 44.71
C ILE A 19 0.73 46.36 44.14
N THR A 20 1.10 45.08 44.08
CA THR A 20 0.20 43.91 44.07
C THR A 20 1.00 42.60 44.07
N LEU A 21 1.95 42.44 44.99
CA LEU A 21 2.57 41.13 45.23
C LEU A 21 2.86 40.96 46.72
N CYS A 22 1.82 40.68 47.50
CA CYS A 22 1.96 39.93 48.75
C CYS A 22 0.62 39.24 49.07
N LEU A 23 0.24 38.31 48.20
CA LEU A 23 -0.65 37.20 48.59
C LEU A 23 0.24 35.95 48.58
N PRO A 24 0.24 35.12 49.64
CA PRO A 24 0.95 33.85 49.60
C PRO A 24 0.38 33.04 48.43
N ALA A 25 1.27 32.57 47.55
CA ALA A 25 0.89 31.71 46.44
C ALA A 25 0.10 30.53 46.98
N VAL A 26 -1.19 30.45 46.64
CA VAL A 26 -1.98 29.25 46.84
C VAL A 26 -1.25 28.16 46.07
N PRO A 27 -0.72 27.10 46.70
CA PRO A 27 0.00 26.07 45.97
C PRO A 27 -0.97 25.47 44.94
N ALA A 28 -0.60 25.57 43.67
CA ALA A 28 -1.37 25.00 42.58
C ALA A 28 -1.66 23.54 42.90
N GLN A 29 -2.94 23.19 43.04
CA GLN A 29 -3.38 21.82 43.28
C GLN A 29 -2.86 20.97 42.11
N ALA A 30 -1.82 20.17 42.35
CA ALA A 30 -1.27 19.28 41.34
C ALA A 30 -2.39 18.40 40.78
N ALA A 31 -2.62 18.46 39.47
CA ALA A 31 -3.69 17.73 38.82
C ALA A 31 -3.54 16.23 39.11
N SER A 32 -4.55 15.63 39.75
CA SER A 32 -4.55 14.19 40.02
C SER A 32 -4.58 13.38 38.72
N TYR A 33 -3.92 12.23 38.71
CA TYR A 33 -3.87 11.34 37.54
C TYR A 33 -3.92 9.86 37.94
N GLN A 34 -4.32 8.99 37.01
CA GLN A 34 -4.41 7.57 37.29
C GLN A 34 -3.03 6.91 37.23
N VAL A 35 -2.77 5.99 38.16
CA VAL A 35 -1.65 5.05 38.15
C VAL A 35 -2.18 3.62 38.18
N ILE A 36 -1.48 2.70 37.53
CA ILE A 36 -1.86 1.29 37.47
C ILE A 36 -0.71 0.41 37.96
N VAL A 37 -1.02 -0.59 38.78
CA VAL A 37 -0.07 -1.62 39.21
C VAL A 37 0.32 -2.49 38.01
N THR A 38 1.61 -2.54 37.70
CA THR A 38 2.18 -3.27 36.56
C THR A 38 2.85 -4.57 36.94
N SER A 39 3.19 -4.74 38.21
CA SER A 39 3.75 -6.00 38.72
C SER A 39 2.69 -7.09 38.73
N THR A 40 2.98 -8.25 38.12
CA THR A 40 2.08 -9.41 38.04
C THR A 40 1.82 -10.06 39.40
N ILE A 41 2.77 -9.93 40.33
CA ILE A 41 2.63 -10.39 41.71
C ILE A 41 1.95 -9.35 42.62
N GLY A 42 1.45 -8.24 42.06
CA GLY A 42 0.84 -7.12 42.80
C GLY A 42 1.85 -6.15 43.41
N ALA A 43 1.37 -5.20 44.21
CA ALA A 43 2.18 -4.13 44.80
C ALA A 43 1.86 -3.89 46.28
N ASN A 44 2.86 -3.49 47.05
CA ASN A 44 2.67 -3.05 48.43
C ASN A 44 2.22 -1.58 48.45
N ILE A 45 1.10 -1.33 49.12
CA ILE A 45 0.63 0.03 49.44
C ILE A 45 1.19 0.37 50.82
N ARG A 46 1.81 1.54 50.93
CA ARG A 46 2.57 1.90 52.13
C ARG A 46 2.10 3.18 52.79
N SER A 47 2.28 3.28 54.10
CA SER A 47 1.99 4.48 54.89
C SER A 47 2.97 5.63 54.63
N LYS A 48 4.22 5.33 54.23
CA LYS A 48 5.27 6.30 53.87
C LYS A 48 6.16 5.78 52.73
N PRO A 49 6.87 6.65 51.98
CA PRO A 49 7.72 6.26 50.85
C PRO A 49 9.03 5.61 51.34
N SER A 50 9.02 4.29 51.57
CA SER A 50 10.19 3.53 52.02
C SER A 50 10.18 2.10 51.48
N THR A 51 11.33 1.61 51.04
CA THR A 51 11.56 0.20 50.64
C THR A 51 12.12 -0.65 51.77
N SER A 52 12.57 -0.05 52.86
CA SER A 52 13.47 -0.65 53.86
C SER A 52 12.77 -1.33 55.04
N SER A 53 11.43 -1.27 55.15
CA SER A 53 10.70 -1.86 56.29
C SER A 53 9.33 -2.41 55.89
N SER A 54 9.04 -3.65 56.30
CA SER A 54 7.73 -4.30 56.15
C SER A 54 6.65 -3.61 57.00
N ALA A 55 7.01 -2.97 58.12
CA ALA A 55 6.08 -2.28 59.03
C ALA A 55 5.35 -1.07 58.38
N THR A 56 5.82 -0.62 57.21
CA THR A 56 5.16 0.46 56.45
C THR A 56 4.10 -0.04 55.48
N ILE A 57 3.98 -1.35 55.26
CA ILE A 57 3.00 -1.94 54.33
C ILE A 57 1.64 -1.96 55.01
N THR A 58 0.67 -1.25 54.44
CA THR A 58 -0.69 -1.17 54.98
C THR A 58 -1.59 -2.23 54.38
N ARG A 59 -1.39 -2.57 53.10
CA ARG A 59 -2.05 -3.67 52.40
C ARG A 59 -1.37 -3.95 51.06
N ARG A 60 -1.78 -5.01 50.38
CA ARG A 60 -1.39 -5.27 48.98
C ARG A 60 -2.48 -4.86 48.00
N ALA A 61 -2.05 -4.43 46.83
CA ALA A 61 -2.89 -4.16 45.67
C ALA A 61 -2.63 -5.19 44.57
N PRO A 62 -3.67 -5.77 43.95
CA PRO A 62 -3.50 -6.77 42.90
C PRO A 62 -2.95 -6.15 41.61
N TYR A 63 -2.42 -7.00 40.72
CA TYR A 63 -2.03 -6.61 39.37
C TYR A 63 -3.21 -5.91 38.65
N LYS A 64 -2.91 -4.83 37.91
CA LYS A 64 -3.88 -3.94 37.24
C LYS A 64 -4.79 -3.11 38.16
N ALA A 65 -4.60 -3.13 39.49
CA ALA A 65 -5.27 -2.19 40.37
C ALA A 65 -4.93 -0.75 39.97
N LYS A 66 -5.93 0.13 39.99
CA LYS A 66 -5.80 1.55 39.61
C LYS A 66 -5.99 2.45 40.82
N PHE A 67 -5.22 3.52 40.87
CA PHE A 67 -5.27 4.51 41.94
C PHE A 67 -5.22 5.92 41.37
N THR A 68 -5.87 6.86 42.05
CA THR A 68 -5.71 8.29 41.81
C THR A 68 -4.46 8.78 42.55
N ALA A 69 -3.41 9.11 41.80
CA ALA A 69 -2.22 9.77 42.33
C ALA A 69 -2.40 11.29 42.34
N VAL A 70 -2.06 11.92 43.46
CA VAL A 70 -2.13 13.38 43.64
C VAL A 70 -0.76 14.05 43.50
N SER A 71 0.32 13.30 43.69
CA SER A 71 1.68 13.79 43.44
C SER A 71 2.64 12.62 43.17
N TYR A 72 3.80 12.95 42.62
CA TYR A 72 4.92 12.02 42.44
C TYR A 72 6.22 12.70 42.82
N SER A 73 7.00 12.04 43.66
CA SER A 73 8.32 12.52 44.07
C SER A 73 9.19 11.32 44.48
N ASN A 74 10.47 11.38 44.17
CA ASN A 74 11.49 10.41 44.59
C ASN A 74 11.12 8.93 44.35
N GLY A 75 10.49 8.62 43.20
CA GLY A 75 10.10 7.25 42.87
C GLY A 75 8.77 6.77 43.46
N TRP A 76 8.02 7.64 44.14
CA TRP A 76 6.76 7.27 44.80
C TRP A 76 5.58 8.08 44.30
N TYR A 77 4.49 7.38 43.98
CA TYR A 77 3.18 7.97 43.78
C TYR A 77 2.50 8.14 45.12
N LYS A 78 2.12 9.37 45.48
CA LYS A 78 1.18 9.62 46.58
C LYS A 78 -0.23 9.42 46.05
N ILE A 79 -0.89 8.37 46.51
CA ILE A 79 -2.20 7.92 46.02
C ILE A 79 -3.29 8.14 47.07
N LYS A 80 -4.51 8.39 46.61
CA LYS A 80 -5.71 8.38 47.45
C LYS A 80 -6.17 6.93 47.62
N ASP A 81 -6.17 6.44 48.86
CA ASP A 81 -6.59 5.08 49.23
C ASP A 81 -7.65 5.17 50.34
N GLY A 82 -8.93 5.18 49.94
CA GLY A 82 -10.03 5.53 50.82
C GLY A 82 -9.97 7.00 51.29
N SER A 83 -10.04 7.21 52.60
CA SER A 83 -9.88 8.51 53.26
C SER A 83 -8.42 8.91 53.51
N ALA A 84 -7.46 7.99 53.32
CA ALA A 84 -6.06 8.21 53.60
C ALA A 84 -5.22 8.44 52.34
N TYR A 85 -4.08 9.11 52.51
CA TYR A 85 -3.02 9.15 51.49
C TYR A 85 -1.97 8.09 51.79
N ARG A 86 -1.66 7.29 50.77
CA ARG A 86 -0.68 6.20 50.83
C ARG A 86 0.32 6.32 49.68
N TYR A 87 1.34 5.47 49.69
CA TYR A 87 2.44 5.53 48.74
C TYR A 87 2.57 4.21 47.98
N LEU A 88 2.75 4.35 46.66
CA LEU A 88 2.94 3.24 45.73
C LEU A 88 4.22 3.49 44.90
N SER A 89 5.12 2.51 44.88
CA SER A 89 6.41 2.65 44.20
C SER A 89 6.26 2.61 42.67
N ASN A 90 7.05 3.42 41.97
CA ASN A 90 7.15 3.39 40.51
C ASN A 90 7.84 2.15 39.94
N GLN A 91 8.49 1.34 40.77
CA GLN A 91 9.05 0.06 40.35
C GLN A 91 7.95 -0.96 40.02
N VAL A 92 6.76 -0.81 40.62
CA VAL A 92 5.65 -1.78 40.51
C VAL A 92 4.36 -1.17 39.99
N ALA A 93 4.37 0.13 39.69
CA ALA A 93 3.24 0.85 39.13
C ALA A 93 3.70 1.92 38.14
N LYS A 94 2.82 2.32 37.22
CA LYS A 94 3.09 3.40 36.28
C LYS A 94 1.90 4.33 36.12
N LYS A 95 2.16 5.59 35.78
CA LYS A 95 1.13 6.53 35.33
C LYS A 95 0.38 5.97 34.12
N VAL A 96 -0.95 5.98 34.19
CA VAL A 96 -1.82 5.62 33.06
C VAL A 96 -1.78 6.78 32.07
N THR A 97 -0.97 6.63 31.04
CA THR A 97 -1.05 7.49 29.85
C THR A 97 -2.23 7.01 29.00
N THR A 98 -3.24 7.86 28.80
CA THR A 98 -4.29 7.62 27.81
C THR A 98 -3.63 7.50 26.45
N SER A 99 -3.44 6.26 26.00
CA SER A 99 -2.98 6.00 24.64
C SER A 99 -4.08 6.49 23.69
N SER A 100 -3.80 7.55 22.94
CA SER A 100 -4.66 7.96 21.84
C SER A 100 -4.78 6.76 20.88
N VAL A 101 -5.95 6.15 20.82
CA VAL A 101 -6.21 5.08 19.84
C VAL A 101 -5.94 5.67 18.46
N LYS A 102 -4.91 5.17 17.77
CA LYS A 102 -4.58 5.61 16.41
C LYS A 102 -5.81 5.36 15.54
N THR A 103 -6.40 6.43 15.02
CA THR A 103 -7.52 6.35 14.08
C THR A 103 -7.02 6.55 12.65
N TYR A 104 -7.78 6.05 11.67
CA TYR A 104 -7.62 6.38 10.26
C TYR A 104 -8.99 6.67 9.64
N LYS A 105 -9.01 7.52 8.60
CA LYS A 105 -10.27 7.88 7.95
C LYS A 105 -10.74 6.76 7.01
N ILE A 106 -12.04 6.55 6.94
CA ILE A 106 -12.73 5.75 5.91
C ILE A 106 -13.78 6.61 5.22
N ILE A 107 -14.15 6.28 3.99
CA ILE A 107 -15.18 6.96 3.19
C ILE A 107 -16.16 5.95 2.61
N VAL A 108 -17.45 6.28 2.65
CA VAL A 108 -18.51 5.53 1.97
C VAL A 108 -18.44 5.80 0.47
N TYR A 109 -18.21 4.76 -0.33
CA TYR A 109 -18.09 4.88 -1.79
C TYR A 109 -19.34 4.40 -2.53
N SER A 110 -20.23 3.67 -1.87
CA SER A 110 -21.51 3.26 -2.44
C SER A 110 -22.45 4.47 -2.61
N THR A 111 -23.04 4.63 -3.79
CA THR A 111 -24.05 5.68 -4.06
C THR A 111 -25.34 5.43 -3.28
N ALA A 112 -25.65 4.17 -2.97
CA ALA A 112 -26.76 3.79 -2.08
C ALA A 112 -26.48 4.11 -0.59
N GLY A 113 -25.26 4.54 -0.23
CA GLY A 113 -24.86 4.81 1.15
C GLY A 113 -24.41 3.56 1.92
N ALA A 114 -24.41 3.66 3.25
CA ALA A 114 -23.94 2.60 4.14
C ALA A 114 -24.73 2.55 5.46
N ASN A 115 -25.10 1.33 5.87
CA ASN A 115 -25.64 1.09 7.20
C ASN A 115 -24.56 1.19 8.27
N VAL A 116 -24.76 2.06 9.26
CA VAL A 116 -23.92 2.16 10.46
C VAL A 116 -24.54 1.32 11.56
N ARG A 117 -23.81 0.30 12.01
CA ARG A 117 -24.37 -0.77 12.87
C ARG A 117 -23.74 -0.83 14.25
N THR A 118 -24.47 -1.36 15.24
CA THR A 118 -23.94 -1.64 16.60
C THR A 118 -23.05 -2.86 16.66
N SER A 119 -23.16 -3.78 15.71
CA SER A 119 -22.36 -5.01 15.63
C SER A 119 -21.91 -5.27 14.18
N PRO A 120 -20.79 -5.99 13.98
CA PRO A 120 -20.26 -6.34 12.66
C PRO A 120 -21.04 -7.51 12.03
N SER A 121 -22.35 -7.32 11.80
CA SER A 121 -23.24 -8.35 11.26
C SER A 121 -24.28 -7.78 10.31
N THR A 122 -24.56 -8.53 9.24
CA THR A 122 -25.64 -8.25 8.28
C THR A 122 -26.96 -8.93 8.66
N ALA A 123 -26.98 -9.80 9.67
CA ALA A 123 -28.09 -10.72 9.94
C ALA A 123 -29.38 -10.07 10.45
N SER A 124 -29.35 -8.82 10.94
CA SER A 124 -30.54 -8.15 11.47
C SER A 124 -30.56 -6.65 11.19
N SER A 125 -31.74 -6.14 10.80
CA SER A 125 -32.02 -4.72 10.65
C SER A 125 -32.02 -3.97 11.98
N LYS A 126 -32.32 -4.64 13.11
CA LYS A 126 -32.32 -4.05 14.46
C LYS A 126 -30.96 -3.49 14.89
N ASN A 127 -29.88 -3.97 14.27
CA ASN A 127 -28.52 -3.51 14.51
C ASN A 127 -28.17 -2.24 13.75
N ILE A 128 -29.00 -1.77 12.82
CA ILE A 128 -28.78 -0.53 12.08
C ILE A 128 -29.17 0.63 12.99
N LYS A 129 -28.22 1.51 13.30
CA LYS A 129 -28.46 2.71 14.11
C LYS A 129 -28.74 3.94 13.28
N ARG A 130 -28.11 4.02 12.11
CA ARG A 130 -28.41 5.06 11.12
C ARG A 130 -27.91 4.66 9.75
N HIS A 131 -28.46 5.34 8.75
CA HIS A 131 -27.96 5.29 7.39
C HIS A 131 -26.99 6.45 7.15
N ALA A 132 -25.86 6.17 6.51
CA ALA A 132 -24.86 7.16 6.11
C ALA A 132 -24.87 7.33 4.59
N THR A 133 -24.89 8.58 4.12
CA THR A 133 -24.97 8.90 2.70
C THR A 133 -23.62 8.70 1.99
N TYR A 134 -23.65 8.64 0.66
CA TYR A 134 -22.47 8.64 -0.19
C TYR A 134 -21.48 9.74 0.22
N LYS A 135 -20.17 9.41 0.20
CA LYS A 135 -19.06 10.28 0.67
C LYS A 135 -19.03 10.59 2.18
N SER A 136 -19.92 10.03 2.99
CA SER A 136 -19.79 10.09 4.45
C SER A 136 -18.43 9.55 4.91
N LYS A 137 -17.79 10.26 5.86
CA LYS A 137 -16.46 9.92 6.39
C LYS A 137 -16.56 9.48 7.84
N PHE A 138 -15.75 8.50 8.24
CA PHE A 138 -15.66 8.03 9.62
C PHE A 138 -14.21 7.88 10.07
N ASN A 139 -13.98 8.00 11.38
CA ASN A 139 -12.70 7.67 12.00
C ASN A 139 -12.76 6.20 12.45
N ALA A 140 -12.07 5.32 11.72
CA ALA A 140 -11.93 3.92 12.07
C ALA A 140 -10.76 3.71 13.04
N VAL A 141 -10.95 2.83 14.01
CA VAL A 141 -9.92 2.43 14.99
C VAL A 141 -9.33 1.05 14.71
N SER A 142 -10.07 0.19 14.02
CA SER A 142 -9.62 -1.14 13.63
C SER A 142 -10.42 -1.66 12.44
N TYR A 143 -9.87 -2.67 11.78
CA TYR A 143 -10.52 -3.42 10.71
C TYR A 143 -10.35 -4.91 10.97
N SER A 144 -11.45 -5.66 10.92
CA SER A 144 -11.42 -7.12 11.05
C SER A 144 -12.66 -7.72 10.39
N ASN A 145 -12.50 -8.89 9.76
CA ASN A 145 -13.59 -9.66 9.15
C ASN A 145 -14.53 -8.86 8.24
N GLY A 146 -13.98 -7.92 7.46
CA GLY A 146 -14.76 -7.09 6.53
C GLY A 146 -15.44 -5.88 7.16
N TRP A 147 -15.22 -5.59 8.44
CA TRP A 147 -15.85 -4.48 9.15
C TRP A 147 -14.84 -3.46 9.64
N TYR A 148 -15.12 -2.19 9.39
CA TYR A 148 -14.44 -1.09 10.06
C TYR A 148 -15.13 -0.80 11.38
N LYS A 149 -14.39 -0.87 12.48
CA LYS A 149 -14.85 -0.36 13.77
C LYS A 149 -14.62 1.15 13.80
N VAL A 150 -15.69 1.93 13.81
CA VAL A 150 -15.66 3.39 13.74
C VAL A 150 -16.03 4.04 15.06
N LYS A 151 -15.37 5.14 15.38
CA LYS A 151 -15.60 5.91 16.60
C LYS A 151 -16.81 6.83 16.43
N GLY A 152 -17.81 6.69 17.29
CA GLY A 152 -18.90 7.65 17.50
C GLY A 152 -18.60 8.63 18.64
N LYS A 153 -19.58 9.46 19.00
CA LYS A 153 -19.43 10.42 20.12
C LYS A 153 -19.21 9.69 21.46
N THR A 154 -20.03 8.68 21.73
CA THR A 154 -20.02 7.94 23.00
C THR A 154 -19.71 6.45 22.81
N ASN A 155 -20.05 5.88 21.65
CA ASN A 155 -19.96 4.44 21.36
C ASN A 155 -19.16 4.15 20.08
N TYR A 156 -18.77 2.88 19.90
CA TYR A 156 -18.25 2.37 18.64
C TYR A 156 -19.35 1.78 17.78
N TYR A 157 -19.19 1.92 16.47
CA TYR A 157 -20.08 1.35 15.47
C TYR A 157 -19.29 0.59 14.41
N TYR A 158 -20.00 -0.07 13.51
CA TYR A 158 -19.42 -0.88 12.45
C TYR A 158 -19.96 -0.46 11.09
N VAL A 159 -19.07 -0.34 10.12
CA VAL A 159 -19.39 -0.05 8.71
C VAL A 159 -18.73 -1.12 7.84
N SER A 160 -19.49 -1.70 6.94
CA SER A 160 -19.02 -2.79 6.06
C SER A 160 -18.05 -2.28 4.99
N ASN A 161 -17.02 -3.08 4.70
CA ASN A 161 -16.07 -2.83 3.63
C ASN A 161 -16.65 -2.99 2.21
N GLN A 162 -17.84 -3.57 2.09
CA GLN A 162 -18.56 -3.69 0.82
C GLN A 162 -19.09 -2.33 0.32
N VAL A 163 -19.16 -1.33 1.19
CA VAL A 163 -19.73 0.00 0.89
C VAL A 163 -18.84 1.16 1.34
N ALA A 164 -17.81 0.88 2.15
CA ALA A 164 -16.84 1.86 2.61
C ALA A 164 -15.40 1.38 2.39
N LYS A 165 -14.48 2.31 2.23
CA LYS A 165 -13.04 2.02 2.07
C LYS A 165 -12.20 2.96 2.91
N LYS A 166 -11.00 2.54 3.30
CA LYS A 166 -10.01 3.42 3.92
C LYS A 166 -9.78 4.65 3.03
N LEU A 167 -10.03 5.82 3.59
CA LEU A 167 -9.67 7.10 2.99
C LEU A 167 -8.17 7.24 3.22
N THR A 168 -7.42 6.75 2.24
CA THR A 168 -6.03 7.16 2.10
C THR A 168 -6.07 8.67 1.92
N THR A 169 -5.65 9.43 2.93
CA THR A 169 -5.21 10.80 2.69
C THR A 169 -4.22 10.67 1.55
N SER A 170 -4.48 11.36 0.43
CA SER A 170 -3.41 11.71 -0.48
C SER A 170 -2.27 12.17 0.41
N SER A 171 -1.21 11.37 0.45
CA SER A 171 0.06 11.87 0.96
C SER A 171 0.28 13.21 0.27
N PRO A 172 0.73 14.26 0.98
CA PRO A 172 1.14 15.48 0.30
C PRO A 172 1.95 15.05 -0.92
N ALA A 173 1.61 15.61 -2.09
CA ALA A 173 2.38 15.35 -3.30
C ALA A 173 3.85 15.40 -2.89
N PRO A 174 4.64 14.33 -3.12
CA PRO A 174 6.02 14.35 -2.71
C PRO A 174 6.62 15.65 -3.22
N ALA A 175 7.20 16.43 -2.31
CA ALA A 175 7.94 17.63 -2.64
C ALA A 175 8.78 17.30 -3.88
N SER A 176 8.70 18.16 -4.89
CA SER A 176 9.14 17.83 -6.26
C SER A 176 10.49 17.10 -6.24
N GLY A 177 10.51 15.85 -6.68
CA GLY A 177 11.75 15.07 -6.84
C GLY A 177 11.79 13.71 -6.13
N SER A 178 11.05 13.47 -5.04
CA SER A 178 11.14 12.17 -4.35
C SER A 178 10.03 11.19 -4.75
N TYR A 179 10.21 10.53 -5.90
CA TYR A 179 9.44 9.32 -6.22
C TYR A 179 10.02 8.16 -5.42
N PRO A 180 9.21 7.40 -4.65
CA PRO A 180 9.74 6.46 -3.67
C PRO A 180 10.27 5.14 -4.29
N VAL A 181 10.08 4.92 -5.59
CA VAL A 181 10.71 3.81 -6.33
C VAL A 181 12.17 4.14 -6.67
N ALA A 182 13.00 3.12 -6.88
CA ALA A 182 14.41 3.34 -7.20
C ALA A 182 14.60 3.96 -8.59
N SER A 183 13.89 3.45 -9.61
CA SER A 183 13.94 3.97 -10.98
C SER A 183 12.53 4.13 -11.56
N MET A 184 12.29 5.20 -12.33
CA MET A 184 11.04 5.40 -13.04
C MET A 184 11.16 6.25 -14.30
N ARG A 185 10.15 6.14 -15.16
CA ARG A 185 9.92 7.06 -16.27
C ARG A 185 8.43 7.24 -16.53
N TYR A 186 7.98 8.48 -16.61
CA TYR A 186 6.63 8.85 -17.02
C TYR A 186 6.72 9.64 -18.32
N PHE A 187 5.95 9.28 -19.33
CA PHE A 187 6.08 9.81 -20.69
C PHE A 187 4.76 9.75 -21.44
N LYS A 188 4.56 10.64 -22.40
CA LYS A 188 3.48 10.54 -23.39
C LYS A 188 3.74 9.31 -24.28
N LEU A 189 2.76 8.43 -24.45
CA LEU A 189 2.92 7.25 -25.30
C LEU A 189 3.23 7.67 -26.74
N GLY A 190 4.19 6.97 -27.36
CA GLY A 190 4.71 7.27 -28.69
C GLY A 190 5.85 8.28 -28.71
N SER A 191 6.08 9.04 -27.63
CA SER A 191 7.18 10.01 -27.55
C SER A 191 8.51 9.35 -27.19
N SER A 192 9.61 9.86 -27.75
CA SER A 192 10.98 9.58 -27.31
C SER A 192 11.36 10.33 -26.02
N GLY A 193 10.67 11.45 -25.73
CA GLY A 193 10.86 12.26 -24.52
C GLY A 193 10.15 11.68 -23.30
N TYR A 194 10.34 12.33 -22.15
CA TYR A 194 9.68 11.98 -20.89
C TYR A 194 9.23 13.24 -20.14
N GLU A 195 8.17 13.10 -19.36
CA GLU A 195 7.65 14.14 -18.47
C GLU A 195 8.37 14.11 -17.12
N LEU A 196 8.65 12.89 -16.62
CA LEU A 196 9.33 12.68 -15.34
C LEU A 196 10.25 11.48 -15.43
N THR A 197 11.37 11.55 -14.72
CA THR A 197 12.38 10.49 -14.68
C THR A 197 12.99 10.42 -13.29
N LYS A 198 13.47 9.23 -12.92
CA LYS A 198 14.36 9.02 -11.78
C LYS A 198 15.24 7.82 -12.10
N GLU A 199 16.56 7.96 -12.02
CA GLU A 199 17.53 6.86 -12.22
C GLU A 199 17.18 5.97 -13.42
N SER A 200 16.72 6.57 -14.52
CA SER A 200 16.05 5.81 -15.58
C SER A 200 17.00 5.01 -16.46
N PHE A 201 18.30 5.31 -16.40
CA PHE A 201 19.38 4.56 -17.06
C PHE A 201 20.02 3.52 -16.15
N ALA A 202 19.67 3.47 -14.86
CA ALA A 202 20.20 2.47 -13.95
C ALA A 202 19.69 1.07 -14.33
N ARG A 203 20.61 0.09 -14.38
CA ARG A 203 20.25 -1.32 -14.59
C ARG A 203 19.43 -1.85 -13.42
N ARG A 204 18.33 -2.53 -13.74
CA ARG A 204 17.40 -3.15 -12.80
C ARG A 204 16.92 -4.48 -13.38
N TYR A 205 16.53 -5.40 -12.51
CA TYR A 205 15.87 -6.63 -12.93
C TYR A 205 14.41 -6.33 -13.33
N PRO A 206 13.95 -6.71 -14.54
CA PRO A 206 12.60 -6.42 -15.03
C PRO A 206 11.51 -7.26 -14.37
N ALA A 207 11.85 -8.44 -13.83
CA ALA A 207 10.90 -9.48 -13.48
C ALA A 207 9.86 -9.72 -14.59
N SER A 208 8.60 -10.02 -14.24
CA SER A 208 7.53 -10.32 -15.20
C SER A 208 7.15 -9.17 -16.16
N THR A 209 7.68 -7.95 -16.01
CA THR A 209 7.51 -6.93 -17.07
C THR A 209 8.19 -7.33 -18.39
N THR A 210 9.13 -8.28 -18.33
CA THR A 210 9.69 -9.02 -19.48
C THR A 210 8.63 -9.55 -20.43
N LYS A 211 7.49 -10.01 -19.91
CA LYS A 211 6.42 -10.62 -20.70
C LYS A 211 5.78 -9.67 -21.72
N LEU A 212 5.98 -8.36 -21.59
CA LEU A 212 5.59 -7.40 -22.62
C LEU A 212 6.38 -7.63 -23.92
N LEU A 213 7.69 -7.86 -23.83
CA LEU A 213 8.54 -8.18 -24.98
C LEU A 213 8.21 -9.56 -25.54
N THR A 214 8.03 -10.56 -24.66
CA THR A 214 7.59 -11.91 -25.04
C THR A 214 6.29 -11.87 -25.85
N ALA A 215 5.32 -11.08 -25.40
CA ALA A 215 4.05 -10.92 -26.11
C ALA A 215 4.21 -10.27 -27.48
N VAL A 216 5.04 -9.23 -27.62
CA VAL A 216 5.32 -8.58 -28.91
C VAL A 216 5.94 -9.58 -29.89
N VAL A 217 7.01 -10.28 -29.49
CA VAL A 217 7.72 -11.24 -30.35
C VAL A 217 6.81 -12.39 -30.76
N ALA A 218 6.05 -12.95 -29.81
CA ALA A 218 5.14 -14.05 -30.10
C ALA A 218 3.96 -13.65 -30.98
N TYR A 219 3.40 -12.46 -30.74
CA TYR A 219 2.29 -11.94 -31.54
C TYR A 219 2.73 -11.68 -32.98
N ASP A 220 3.87 -11.01 -33.19
CA ASP A 220 4.43 -10.77 -34.53
C ASP A 220 4.60 -12.11 -35.28
N ALA A 221 5.27 -13.09 -34.65
CA ALA A 221 5.55 -14.38 -35.28
C ALA A 221 4.28 -15.20 -35.59
N ALA A 222 3.28 -15.18 -34.69
CA ALA A 222 2.03 -15.90 -34.90
C ALA A 222 1.10 -15.21 -35.90
N ALA A 223 1.04 -13.87 -35.88
CA ALA A 223 0.24 -13.10 -36.82
C ALA A 223 0.77 -13.24 -38.26
N GLN A 224 2.09 -13.16 -38.44
CA GLN A 224 2.73 -13.35 -39.76
C GLN A 224 2.42 -14.74 -40.36
N LYS A 225 2.30 -15.77 -39.52
CA LYS A 225 1.99 -17.14 -39.95
C LYS A 225 0.49 -17.45 -39.98
N GLY A 226 -0.38 -16.52 -39.57
CA GLY A 226 -1.82 -16.77 -39.41
C GLY A 226 -2.18 -17.80 -38.31
N THR A 227 -1.30 -18.05 -37.34
CA THR A 227 -1.44 -19.14 -36.36
C THR A 227 -1.92 -18.69 -34.98
N LEU A 228 -2.48 -17.47 -34.84
CA LEU A 228 -2.96 -16.96 -33.54
C LEU A 228 -4.04 -17.86 -32.92
N ASP A 229 -4.89 -18.41 -33.79
CA ASP A 229 -6.07 -19.21 -33.43
C ASP A 229 -5.89 -20.71 -33.73
N GLN A 230 -4.73 -21.10 -34.27
CA GLN A 230 -4.40 -22.51 -34.50
C GLN A 230 -4.24 -23.23 -33.15
N THR A 231 -4.92 -24.36 -33.01
CA THR A 231 -4.82 -25.21 -31.81
C THR A 231 -3.58 -26.09 -31.87
N PHE A 232 -2.89 -26.25 -30.74
CA PHE A 232 -1.80 -27.21 -30.57
C PHE A 232 -1.82 -27.79 -29.15
N THR A 233 -1.18 -28.95 -28.99
CA THR A 233 -1.11 -29.67 -27.71
C THR A 233 0.12 -29.25 -26.93
N LEU A 234 -0.06 -28.91 -25.66
CA LEU A 234 1.03 -28.61 -24.74
C LEU A 234 1.70 -29.89 -24.24
N THR A 235 3.01 -29.89 -24.15
CA THR A 235 3.79 -30.96 -23.51
C THR A 235 4.29 -30.52 -22.14
N TYR A 236 4.71 -31.47 -21.31
CA TYR A 236 5.32 -31.18 -20.01
C TYR A 236 6.55 -30.25 -20.14
N SER A 237 7.42 -30.50 -21.12
CA SER A 237 8.63 -29.70 -21.34
C SER A 237 8.32 -28.24 -21.67
N MET A 238 7.19 -27.95 -22.31
CA MET A 238 6.71 -26.59 -22.59
C MET A 238 6.20 -25.84 -21.36
N LEU A 239 5.96 -26.52 -20.24
CA LEU A 239 5.32 -25.95 -19.05
C LEU A 239 6.22 -25.98 -17.80
N ALA A 240 7.29 -26.77 -17.82
CA ALA A 240 8.22 -26.89 -16.69
C ALA A 240 8.92 -25.55 -16.40
N VAL A 241 8.57 -24.91 -15.30
CA VAL A 241 9.14 -23.62 -14.87
C VAL A 241 9.66 -23.71 -13.43
N PRO A 242 10.60 -22.83 -13.02
CA PRO A 242 11.19 -22.89 -11.68
C PRO A 242 10.13 -22.79 -10.57
N SER A 243 10.42 -23.43 -9.43
CA SER A 243 9.57 -23.33 -8.23
C SER A 243 9.36 -21.88 -7.79
N GLY A 244 8.19 -21.59 -7.21
CA GLY A 244 7.78 -20.22 -6.84
C GLY A 244 7.31 -19.35 -8.03
N SER A 245 7.30 -19.89 -9.25
CA SER A 245 6.75 -19.21 -10.42
C SER A 245 5.24 -19.00 -10.31
N SER A 246 4.77 -17.83 -10.74
CA SER A 246 3.35 -17.65 -11.06
C SER A 246 3.01 -18.49 -12.29
N THR A 247 1.95 -19.29 -12.23
CA THR A 247 1.47 -20.12 -13.34
C THR A 247 0.05 -19.72 -13.76
N ALA A 248 -0.27 -19.91 -15.04
CA ALA A 248 -1.61 -19.79 -15.60
C ALA A 248 -2.42 -21.08 -15.40
N GLY A 249 -1.77 -22.18 -14.98
CA GLY A 249 -2.43 -23.43 -14.64
C GLY A 249 -2.71 -24.31 -15.86
N PHE A 250 -1.94 -24.12 -16.93
CA PHE A 250 -1.93 -25.05 -18.06
C PHE A 250 -1.30 -26.39 -17.66
N ARG A 251 -1.69 -27.45 -18.34
CA ARG A 251 -1.24 -28.83 -18.09
C ARG A 251 -0.77 -29.48 -19.38
N SER A 252 0.11 -30.47 -19.25
CA SER A 252 0.47 -31.33 -20.39
C SER A 252 -0.79 -32.00 -20.94
N GLY A 253 -0.89 -32.09 -22.27
CA GLY A 253 -2.07 -32.59 -22.98
C GLY A 253 -3.13 -31.53 -23.27
N ASP A 254 -3.08 -30.35 -22.67
CA ASP A 254 -4.00 -29.25 -22.98
C ASP A 254 -3.88 -28.84 -24.46
N LYS A 255 -5.01 -28.75 -25.14
CA LYS A 255 -5.12 -28.21 -26.51
C LYS A 255 -5.49 -26.73 -26.43
N VAL A 256 -4.56 -25.86 -26.83
CA VAL A 256 -4.65 -24.40 -26.68
C VAL A 256 -4.33 -23.64 -27.97
N THR A 257 -4.74 -22.37 -28.03
CA THR A 257 -4.30 -21.41 -29.05
C THR A 257 -3.26 -20.43 -28.49
N MET A 258 -2.54 -19.73 -29.39
CA MET A 258 -1.62 -18.65 -28.98
C MET A 258 -2.36 -17.54 -28.22
N ARG A 259 -3.60 -17.22 -28.60
CA ARG A 259 -4.43 -16.25 -27.86
C ARG A 259 -4.70 -16.66 -26.41
N GLN A 260 -4.97 -17.95 -26.17
CA GLN A 260 -5.19 -18.44 -24.81
C GLN A 260 -3.91 -18.33 -23.97
N LEU A 261 -2.75 -18.68 -24.54
CA LEU A 261 -1.47 -18.51 -23.86
C LEU A 261 -1.14 -17.03 -23.58
N LEU A 262 -1.34 -16.14 -24.56
CA LEU A 262 -1.12 -14.69 -24.38
C LEU A 262 -2.00 -14.12 -23.26
N ASN A 263 -3.26 -14.56 -23.16
CA ASN A 263 -4.15 -14.15 -22.07
C ASN A 263 -3.67 -14.66 -20.71
N GLY A 264 -3.34 -15.95 -20.59
CA GLY A 264 -2.82 -16.51 -19.34
C GLY A 264 -1.50 -15.86 -18.90
N MET A 265 -0.61 -15.60 -19.87
CA MET A 265 0.67 -14.95 -19.64
C MET A 265 0.51 -13.50 -19.16
N LEU A 266 -0.35 -12.70 -19.80
CA LEU A 266 -0.43 -11.25 -19.51
C LEU A 266 -1.31 -10.95 -18.30
N ILE A 267 -2.43 -11.68 -18.12
CA ILE A 267 -3.40 -11.43 -17.05
C ILE A 267 -2.94 -12.05 -15.73
N ARG A 268 -2.68 -13.37 -15.73
CA ARG A 268 -2.24 -14.11 -14.55
C ARG A 268 -0.74 -14.02 -14.29
N SER A 269 0.03 -13.49 -15.25
CA SER A 269 1.50 -13.50 -15.20
C SER A 269 2.10 -14.92 -15.25
N GLY A 270 1.45 -15.85 -15.95
CA GLY A 270 1.88 -17.26 -16.04
C GLY A 270 3.25 -17.42 -16.71
N ASN A 271 4.20 -18.02 -16.01
CA ASN A 271 5.52 -18.40 -16.52
C ASN A 271 5.43 -19.63 -17.43
N ASP A 272 4.59 -20.59 -17.06
CA ASP A 272 4.21 -21.77 -17.85
C ASP A 272 3.72 -21.36 -19.24
N ALA A 273 2.82 -20.37 -19.31
CA ALA A 273 2.33 -19.82 -20.57
C ALA A 273 3.45 -19.15 -21.39
N ALA A 274 4.33 -18.38 -20.75
CA ALA A 274 5.45 -17.71 -21.42
C ALA A 274 6.47 -18.70 -21.99
N LYS A 275 6.78 -19.78 -21.25
CA LYS A 275 7.63 -20.87 -21.73
C LYS A 275 7.00 -21.61 -22.91
N ALA A 276 5.71 -21.95 -22.80
CA ALA A 276 4.98 -22.60 -23.88
C ALA A 276 4.94 -21.74 -25.15
N ILE A 277 4.73 -20.43 -25.01
CA ILE A 277 4.82 -19.46 -26.10
C ILE A 277 6.20 -19.51 -26.76
N ALA A 278 7.27 -19.48 -25.96
CA ALA A 278 8.63 -19.48 -26.47
C ALA A 278 8.94 -20.74 -27.29
N VAL A 279 8.64 -21.92 -26.73
CA VAL A 279 8.85 -23.21 -27.40
C VAL A 279 7.98 -23.33 -28.66
N ARG A 280 6.69 -22.96 -28.59
CA ARG A 280 5.80 -23.02 -29.77
C ARG A 280 6.26 -22.12 -30.91
N THR A 281 6.83 -20.96 -30.58
CA THR A 281 7.20 -19.93 -31.56
C THR A 281 8.54 -20.23 -32.21
N ALA A 282 9.54 -20.65 -31.43
CA ALA A 282 10.94 -20.76 -31.87
C ALA A 282 11.54 -22.17 -31.74
N GLY A 283 10.78 -23.15 -31.27
CA GLY A 283 11.22 -24.52 -31.02
C GLY A 283 11.95 -24.72 -29.69
N SER A 284 12.55 -23.67 -29.11
CA SER A 284 13.17 -23.72 -27.78
C SER A 284 13.18 -22.35 -27.09
N GLU A 285 13.34 -22.33 -25.77
CA GLU A 285 13.49 -21.09 -25.01
C GLU A 285 14.73 -20.29 -25.44
N ALA A 286 15.86 -20.95 -25.67
CA ALA A 286 17.11 -20.29 -26.08
C ALA A 286 16.97 -19.58 -27.44
N LYS A 287 16.33 -20.24 -28.43
CA LYS A 287 16.04 -19.62 -29.73
C LYS A 287 15.08 -18.43 -29.57
N PHE A 288 14.06 -18.56 -28.73
CA PHE A 288 13.13 -17.47 -28.47
C PHE A 288 13.80 -16.28 -27.75
N VAL A 289 14.68 -16.53 -26.79
CA VAL A 289 15.46 -15.48 -26.11
C VAL A 289 16.36 -14.73 -27.10
N SER A 290 16.91 -15.42 -28.09
CA SER A 290 17.66 -14.78 -29.18
C SER A 290 16.75 -13.84 -30.00
N LEU A 291 15.51 -14.26 -30.31
CA LEU A 291 14.52 -13.40 -30.95
C LEU A 291 14.12 -12.21 -30.08
N MET A 292 14.00 -12.40 -28.76
CA MET A 292 13.72 -11.32 -27.81
C MET A 292 14.82 -10.27 -27.81
N ASN A 293 16.09 -10.68 -27.68
CA ASN A 293 17.21 -9.75 -27.68
C ASN A 293 17.39 -9.07 -29.04
N SER A 294 17.18 -9.77 -30.16
CA SER A 294 17.14 -9.17 -31.50
C SER A 294 16.01 -8.12 -31.62
N ARG A 295 14.81 -8.42 -31.08
CA ARG A 295 13.71 -7.45 -31.06
C ARG A 295 14.01 -6.25 -30.16
N ALA A 296 14.59 -6.48 -28.98
CA ALA A 296 15.01 -5.44 -28.05
C ALA A 296 16.03 -4.49 -28.71
N SER A 297 17.05 -5.03 -29.38
CA SER A 297 18.04 -4.24 -30.13
C SER A 297 17.38 -3.41 -31.23
N ARG A 298 16.47 -4.00 -32.04
CA ARG A 298 15.77 -3.29 -33.13
C ARG A 298 14.88 -2.15 -32.65
N ILE A 299 14.34 -2.23 -31.44
CA ILE A 299 13.55 -1.13 -30.84
C ILE A 299 14.40 -0.22 -29.95
N GLY A 300 15.73 -0.38 -30.01
CA GLY A 300 16.71 0.50 -29.38
C GLY A 300 16.96 0.25 -27.90
N MET A 301 16.60 -0.91 -27.33
CA MET A 301 16.82 -1.25 -25.92
C MET A 301 18.27 -1.69 -25.64
N SER A 302 19.23 -0.81 -25.90
CA SER A 302 20.67 -1.12 -25.85
C SER A 302 21.24 -1.37 -24.44
N ALA A 303 20.50 -1.01 -23.38
CA ALA A 303 20.87 -1.26 -22.00
C ALA A 303 20.02 -2.38 -21.34
N SER A 304 19.45 -3.26 -22.16
CA SER A 304 18.69 -4.44 -21.72
C SER A 304 19.33 -5.74 -22.21
N HIS A 305 19.20 -6.80 -21.41
CA HIS A 305 19.51 -8.17 -21.82
C HIS A 305 18.49 -9.12 -21.19
N PHE A 306 17.89 -9.99 -21.99
CA PHE A 306 16.88 -10.95 -21.56
C PHE A 306 17.45 -12.37 -21.65
N MET A 307 17.20 -13.17 -20.62
CA MET A 307 17.69 -14.55 -20.45
C MET A 307 16.57 -15.59 -20.49
N ASN A 308 15.32 -15.17 -20.34
CA ASN A 308 14.16 -16.06 -20.36
C ASN A 308 12.87 -15.31 -20.76
N PRO A 309 11.83 -16.00 -21.25
CA PRO A 309 10.60 -15.36 -21.74
C PRO A 309 9.67 -14.88 -20.62
N HIS A 310 9.87 -15.34 -19.39
CA HIS A 310 8.95 -15.10 -18.28
C HIS A 310 9.41 -14.00 -17.32
N GLY A 311 10.70 -13.65 -17.30
CA GLY A 311 11.29 -12.73 -16.33
C GLY A 311 11.52 -13.35 -14.96
N PHE A 312 11.88 -14.63 -14.91
CA PHE A 312 12.41 -15.22 -13.67
C PHE A 312 13.85 -14.72 -13.49
N TYR A 313 14.34 -14.70 -12.25
CA TYR A 313 15.64 -14.11 -11.95
C TYR A 313 16.78 -14.84 -12.67
N HIS A 314 17.70 -14.03 -13.21
CA HIS A 314 19.02 -14.43 -13.67
C HIS A 314 19.91 -13.18 -13.60
N PRO A 315 21.19 -13.27 -13.18
CA PRO A 315 22.06 -12.10 -13.00
C PRO A 315 22.22 -11.27 -14.29
N SER A 316 22.32 -11.92 -15.44
CA SER A 316 22.36 -11.24 -16.75
C SER A 316 21.00 -10.77 -17.28
N HIS A 317 19.89 -10.95 -16.56
CA HIS A 317 18.55 -10.57 -17.04
C HIS A 317 18.16 -9.17 -16.55
N TYR A 318 18.56 -8.12 -17.27
CA TYR A 318 18.39 -6.74 -16.83
C TYR A 318 17.74 -5.82 -17.87
N THR A 319 17.25 -4.68 -17.41
CA THR A 319 16.72 -3.59 -18.23
C THR A 319 16.94 -2.23 -17.55
N THR A 320 16.50 -1.16 -18.19
CA THR A 320 16.44 0.19 -17.62
C THR A 320 15.02 0.76 -17.76
N ALA A 321 14.67 1.80 -16.99
CA ALA A 321 13.35 2.43 -17.16
C ALA A 321 13.24 3.16 -18.51
N ALA A 322 14.35 3.65 -19.04
CA ALA A 322 14.45 4.24 -20.37
C ALA A 322 14.17 3.22 -21.48
N ASP A 323 14.71 2.01 -21.39
CA ASP A 323 14.46 0.96 -22.38
C ASP A 323 13.06 0.37 -22.27
N MET A 324 12.53 0.25 -21.05
CA MET A 324 11.14 -0.14 -20.84
C MET A 324 10.14 0.89 -21.40
N GLN A 325 10.50 2.18 -21.52
CA GLN A 325 9.69 3.15 -22.27
C GLN A 325 9.63 2.79 -23.76
N LYS A 326 10.77 2.44 -24.38
CA LYS A 326 10.82 2.03 -25.79
C LYS A 326 9.95 0.79 -26.03
N LEU A 327 10.02 -0.17 -25.11
CA LEU A 327 9.15 -1.34 -25.12
C LEU A 327 7.67 -0.97 -24.94
N ALA A 328 7.33 -0.10 -24.00
CA ALA A 328 5.95 0.33 -23.78
C ALA A 328 5.37 1.07 -25.00
N ASN A 329 6.15 1.95 -25.63
CA ASN A 329 5.77 2.62 -26.88
C ASN A 329 5.54 1.62 -28.02
N THR A 330 6.40 0.62 -28.14
CA THR A 330 6.24 -0.46 -29.13
C THR A 330 4.98 -1.28 -28.84
N TYR A 331 4.83 -1.73 -27.59
CA TYR A 331 3.71 -2.55 -27.12
C TYR A 331 2.36 -1.86 -27.32
N ALA A 332 2.29 -0.53 -27.12
CA ALA A 332 1.07 0.25 -27.29
C ALA A 332 0.50 0.24 -28.72
N LYS A 333 1.31 -0.12 -29.73
CA LYS A 333 0.86 -0.27 -31.12
C LYS A 333 0.04 -1.54 -31.36
N TYR A 334 0.09 -2.50 -30.43
CA TYR A 334 -0.61 -3.78 -30.54
C TYR A 334 -1.94 -3.73 -29.82
N SER A 335 -3.01 -3.32 -30.53
CA SER A 335 -4.36 -3.15 -29.97
C SER A 335 -4.84 -4.39 -29.21
N TYR A 336 -4.67 -5.59 -29.78
CA TYR A 336 -5.02 -6.84 -29.12
C TYR A 336 -4.27 -7.05 -27.80
N LEU A 337 -2.95 -6.84 -27.77
CA LEU A 337 -2.15 -7.02 -26.56
C LEU A 337 -2.54 -6.00 -25.48
N MET A 338 -2.77 -4.75 -25.88
CA MET A 338 -3.29 -3.69 -25.01
C MET A 338 -4.65 -4.06 -24.41
N THR A 339 -5.57 -4.61 -25.20
CA THR A 339 -6.85 -5.12 -24.71
C THR A 339 -6.65 -6.24 -23.68
N VAL A 340 -5.78 -7.20 -23.96
CA VAL A 340 -5.51 -8.33 -23.05
C VAL A 340 -4.94 -7.82 -21.71
N SER A 341 -3.95 -6.93 -21.73
CA SER A 341 -3.36 -6.31 -20.53
C SER A 341 -4.26 -5.30 -19.81
N GLY A 342 -5.42 -4.96 -20.38
CA GLY A 342 -6.47 -4.14 -19.75
C GLY A 342 -7.62 -4.93 -19.14
N ARG A 343 -7.71 -6.23 -19.42
CA ARG A 343 -8.78 -7.09 -18.88
C ARG A 343 -8.63 -7.23 -17.36
N LYS A 344 -9.74 -7.06 -16.63
CA LYS A 344 -9.79 -7.33 -15.18
C LYS A 344 -9.73 -8.83 -14.88
N SER A 345 -10.37 -9.62 -15.74
CA SER A 345 -10.34 -11.07 -15.71
C SER A 345 -10.54 -11.62 -17.11
N PHE A 346 -10.21 -12.89 -17.30
CA PHE A 346 -10.52 -13.62 -18.52
C PHE A 346 -10.82 -15.08 -18.18
N ARG A 347 -11.88 -15.60 -18.78
CA ARG A 347 -12.31 -16.99 -18.63
C ARG A 347 -12.17 -17.68 -19.99
N THR A 348 -11.61 -18.88 -20.00
CA THR A 348 -11.45 -19.67 -21.23
C THR A 348 -11.54 -21.16 -20.94
N THR A 349 -12.09 -21.91 -21.89
CA THR A 349 -12.14 -23.37 -21.83
C THR A 349 -10.94 -23.95 -22.55
N VAL A 350 -10.20 -24.81 -21.85
CA VAL A 350 -9.09 -25.56 -22.41
C VAL A 350 -9.59 -26.94 -22.79
N LYS A 351 -9.25 -27.40 -24.01
CA LYS A 351 -9.61 -28.74 -24.51
C LYS A 351 -8.47 -29.73 -24.20
N GLY A 352 -8.70 -31.02 -24.44
CA GLY A 352 -7.74 -32.09 -24.18
C GLY A 352 -8.25 -33.09 -23.15
N PRO A 353 -7.41 -34.03 -22.66
CA PRO A 353 -7.82 -35.09 -21.74
C PRO A 353 -8.24 -34.55 -20.36
N TYR A 354 -7.80 -33.34 -20.00
CA TYR A 354 -8.15 -32.67 -18.74
C TYR A 354 -8.95 -31.39 -18.98
N ALA A 355 -9.90 -31.46 -19.92
CA ALA A 355 -10.71 -30.33 -20.34
C ALA A 355 -11.35 -29.62 -19.13
N ARG A 356 -11.16 -28.30 -19.05
CA ARG A 356 -11.59 -27.49 -17.90
C ARG A 356 -11.68 -26.03 -18.27
N THR A 357 -12.40 -25.28 -17.44
CA THR A 357 -12.42 -23.82 -17.53
C THR A 357 -11.33 -23.22 -16.66
N LEU A 358 -10.47 -22.39 -17.24
CA LEU A 358 -9.54 -21.54 -16.51
C LEU A 358 -10.12 -20.14 -16.38
N THR A 359 -10.03 -19.56 -15.17
CA THR A 359 -10.37 -18.16 -14.92
C THR A 359 -9.15 -17.47 -14.34
N TRP A 360 -8.71 -16.41 -15.01
CA TRP A 360 -7.59 -15.58 -14.56
C TRP A 360 -8.07 -14.22 -14.12
N TYR A 361 -7.49 -13.73 -13.03
CA TYR A 361 -7.67 -12.36 -12.56
C TYR A 361 -6.38 -11.59 -12.76
N HIS A 362 -6.53 -10.33 -13.15
CA HIS A 362 -5.38 -9.48 -13.44
C HIS A 362 -4.55 -9.25 -12.17
N THR A 363 -3.26 -9.52 -12.25
CA THR A 363 -2.31 -9.40 -11.12
C THR A 363 -2.18 -7.96 -10.57
N ASN A 364 -2.46 -6.96 -11.39
CA ASN A 364 -2.61 -5.58 -10.95
C ASN A 364 -4.00 -5.32 -10.33
N THR A 365 -4.09 -5.44 -9.01
CA THR A 365 -5.30 -5.13 -8.21
C THR A 365 -5.62 -3.64 -8.10
N SER A 366 -4.81 -2.75 -8.70
CA SER A 366 -5.07 -1.31 -8.78
C SER A 366 -5.88 -0.92 -10.03
N LEU A 367 -5.92 -1.75 -11.10
CA LEU A 367 -6.81 -1.55 -12.27
C LEU A 367 -8.32 -1.48 -11.94
N PRO A 368 -8.86 -2.19 -10.93
CA PRO A 368 -10.22 -1.98 -10.45
C PRO A 368 -10.47 -0.60 -9.82
N GLY A 369 -9.43 0.09 -9.34
CA GLY A 369 -9.56 1.26 -8.46
C GLY A 369 -9.44 2.63 -9.12
N ASP A 370 -8.92 2.72 -10.35
CA ASP A 370 -8.78 3.98 -11.09
C ASP A 370 -8.92 3.76 -12.59
N THR A 371 -10.00 4.28 -13.17
CA THR A 371 -10.37 4.09 -14.58
C THR A 371 -9.39 4.74 -15.55
N ARG A 372 -8.46 5.58 -15.07
CA ARG A 372 -7.41 6.17 -15.89
C ARG A 372 -6.32 5.16 -16.24
N VAL A 373 -6.10 4.12 -15.44
CA VAL A 373 -5.18 3.04 -15.80
C VAL A 373 -5.95 2.00 -16.60
N TYR A 374 -5.64 1.88 -17.89
CA TYR A 374 -6.43 1.04 -18.80
C TYR A 374 -5.70 -0.24 -19.24
N ALA A 375 -4.39 -0.34 -18.99
CA ALA A 375 -3.63 -1.58 -19.10
C ALA A 375 -2.40 -1.54 -18.19
N SER A 376 -1.87 -2.71 -17.82
CA SER A 376 -0.61 -2.76 -17.08
C SER A 376 0.06 -4.13 -17.11
N LYS A 377 1.32 -4.17 -16.69
CA LYS A 377 2.01 -5.40 -16.32
C LYS A 377 2.77 -5.22 -15.01
N THR A 378 2.60 -6.16 -14.09
CA THR A 378 3.34 -6.24 -12.82
C THR A 378 4.49 -7.25 -12.91
N GLY A 379 5.45 -7.14 -12.01
CA GLY A 379 6.50 -8.11 -11.78
C GLY A 379 7.02 -8.03 -10.35
N TYR A 380 7.50 -9.17 -9.87
CA TYR A 380 8.16 -9.33 -8.58
C TYR A 380 9.08 -10.55 -8.62
N THR A 381 10.32 -10.37 -8.20
CA THR A 381 11.20 -11.38 -7.61
C THR A 381 11.84 -10.75 -6.37
N PRO A 382 12.44 -11.53 -5.46
CA PRO A 382 13.19 -10.97 -4.34
C PRO A 382 14.24 -9.94 -4.78
N GLU A 383 14.93 -10.20 -5.89
CA GLU A 383 16.02 -9.38 -6.42
C GLU A 383 15.52 -8.13 -7.14
N SER A 384 14.39 -8.22 -7.86
CA SER A 384 13.82 -7.07 -8.58
C SER A 384 13.03 -6.13 -7.67
N ALA A 385 12.56 -6.62 -6.52
CA ALA A 385 11.41 -6.07 -5.81
C ALA A 385 10.22 -5.86 -6.79
N TYR A 386 9.29 -4.94 -6.51
CA TYR A 386 8.15 -4.70 -7.42
C TYR A 386 8.58 -3.87 -8.64
N THR A 387 8.21 -4.37 -9.82
CA THR A 387 8.33 -3.69 -11.11
C THR A 387 6.96 -3.57 -11.76
N ARG A 388 6.66 -2.44 -12.41
CA ARG A 388 5.37 -2.21 -13.05
C ARG A 388 5.53 -1.34 -14.29
N VAL A 389 4.72 -1.65 -15.30
CA VAL A 389 4.47 -0.78 -16.45
C VAL A 389 2.97 -0.50 -16.47
N PHE A 390 2.60 0.77 -16.46
CA PHE A 390 1.21 1.23 -16.52
C PHE A 390 0.98 1.99 -17.81
N PHE A 391 -0.20 1.78 -18.38
CA PHE A 391 -0.72 2.58 -19.47
C PHE A 391 -1.90 3.39 -18.96
N ILE A 392 -1.79 4.70 -19.11
CA ILE A 392 -2.62 5.70 -18.43
C ILE A 392 -3.31 6.59 -19.46
N LYS A 393 -4.58 6.93 -19.24
CA LYS A 393 -5.30 7.97 -19.99
C LYS A 393 -5.53 9.21 -19.13
N LYS A 394 -5.22 10.39 -19.69
CA LYS A 394 -5.59 11.70 -19.14
C LYS A 394 -6.26 12.50 -20.26
N GLY A 395 -7.59 12.62 -20.21
CA GLY A 395 -8.38 13.10 -21.33
C GLY A 395 -8.16 12.27 -22.60
N SER A 396 -7.91 12.94 -23.72
CA SER A 396 -7.55 12.32 -25.01
C SER A 396 -6.11 11.77 -25.03
N THR A 397 -5.22 12.26 -24.17
CA THR A 397 -3.80 11.88 -24.20
C THR A 397 -3.57 10.55 -23.49
N ARG A 398 -2.60 9.78 -23.98
CA ARG A 398 -2.15 8.51 -23.40
C ARG A 398 -0.71 8.62 -22.93
N TYR A 399 -0.44 8.00 -21.78
CA TYR A 399 0.86 8.03 -21.13
C TYR A 399 1.29 6.63 -20.70
N GLY A 400 2.60 6.42 -20.62
CA GLY A 400 3.22 5.28 -19.99
C GLY A 400 3.88 5.69 -18.67
N LEU A 401 3.82 4.81 -17.67
CA LEU A 401 4.62 4.91 -16.44
C LEU A 401 5.34 3.60 -16.22
N VAL A 402 6.66 3.65 -16.20
CA VAL A 402 7.53 2.54 -15.80
C VAL A 402 8.03 2.81 -14.37
N THR A 403 7.93 1.80 -13.50
CA THR A 403 8.55 1.82 -12.16
C THR A 403 9.35 0.54 -11.96
N LEU A 404 10.61 0.65 -11.54
CA LEU A 404 11.50 -0.48 -11.29
C LEU A 404 12.07 -0.38 -9.87
N LYS A 405 12.17 -1.52 -9.19
CA LYS A 405 12.70 -1.68 -7.83
C LYS A 405 12.04 -0.76 -6.81
N GLY A 406 10.91 -1.20 -6.26
CA GLY A 406 10.29 -0.60 -5.08
C GLY A 406 9.45 -1.62 -4.32
N THR A 407 8.93 -1.24 -3.16
CA THR A 407 7.88 -2.00 -2.49
C THR A 407 6.53 -1.75 -3.18
N LEU A 408 5.55 -2.62 -2.96
CA LEU A 408 4.20 -2.43 -3.52
C LEU A 408 3.64 -1.03 -3.20
N PRO A 409 3.65 -0.54 -1.93
CA PRO A 409 3.23 0.82 -1.60
C PRO A 409 4.00 1.91 -2.36
N GLN A 410 5.31 1.74 -2.58
CA GLN A 410 6.11 2.74 -3.31
C GLN A 410 5.68 2.83 -4.78
N THR A 411 5.44 1.69 -5.44
CA THR A 411 4.94 1.70 -6.84
C THR A 411 3.54 2.32 -6.94
N GLU A 412 2.67 2.08 -5.96
CA GLU A 412 1.32 2.65 -5.92
C GLU A 412 1.36 4.15 -5.65
N THR A 413 2.15 4.60 -4.68
CA THR A 413 2.36 6.02 -4.39
C THR A 413 2.90 6.74 -5.62
N THR A 414 3.88 6.16 -6.32
CA THR A 414 4.44 6.73 -7.56
C THR A 414 3.36 6.89 -8.63
N LEU A 415 2.54 5.86 -8.85
CA LEU A 415 1.39 5.94 -9.77
C LEU A 415 0.42 7.06 -9.37
N ARG A 416 0.05 7.15 -8.09
CA ARG A 416 -0.87 8.18 -7.59
C ARG A 416 -0.31 9.58 -7.76
N SER A 417 0.97 9.78 -7.49
CA SER A 417 1.65 11.06 -7.69
C SER A 417 1.60 11.49 -9.16
N VAL A 418 1.83 10.57 -10.09
CA VAL A 418 1.73 10.86 -11.53
C VAL A 418 0.29 11.14 -11.97
N LEU A 419 -0.69 10.40 -11.44
CA LEU A 419 -2.09 10.57 -11.80
C LEU A 419 -2.72 11.87 -11.26
N ASN A 420 -2.21 12.40 -10.16
CA ASN A 420 -2.75 13.61 -9.51
C ASN A 420 -2.05 14.91 -9.95
N ARG A 421 -1.04 14.81 -10.84
CA ARG A 421 -0.57 15.92 -11.65
C ARG A 421 -1.51 16.10 -12.84
#